data_AF-A0A7V2CKX9-F1
#
_entry.id   AF-A0A7V2CKX9-F1
#
_cell.length_a   1.000
_cell.length_b   1.000
_cell.length_c   1.000
_cell.angle_alpha   90.00
_cell.angle_beta   90.00
_cell.angle_gamma   90.00
#
_symmetry.space_group_name_H-M   'P 1'
#
loop_
_entity.id
_entity.type
_entity.pdbx_description
1 polymer ?
#
loop_
_entity_poly.entity_id
_entity_poly.type
_entity_poly.pdbx_seq_one_letter_code
_entity_poly.pdbx_strand_id
1 'polypeptide(L)'
;MHLEKARDFAALRDANQPLQSEGFDVSFFFAYTVSGLGMPSPETVRDRQDKMLSALAGMFASWPMRPDSPYLPRFVDTFLRLYPAEAREVVDVLMELSHGVFVDAEAGAPWRDCYLAALRLDTGRLEKGRVKESRKRWRQAVLKDPQVFCARLGPQIRCRVPGREVRPAALGEAVHLSFDINTVEEGILRLIPHVTETDIARWQEERTRKPFADPEDFKQRCRLGEAALAELRF
;
A
#
# COMPACT_ATOMS: atom_id res chain seq x y z
N MET A 1 -18.34 -12.79 6.66
CA MET A 1 -18.05 -11.94 5.48
C MET A 1 -18.61 -10.55 5.76
N HIS A 2 -17.81 -9.66 6.35
CA HIS A 2 -18.19 -8.26 6.54
C HIS A 2 -18.03 -7.58 5.17
N LEU A 3 -19.13 -7.49 4.41
CA LEU A 3 -19.17 -6.64 3.22
C LEU A 3 -19.17 -5.19 3.72
N GLU A 4 -18.05 -4.49 3.55
CA GLU A 4 -17.95 -3.05 3.78
C GLU A 4 -19.05 -2.35 2.96
N LYS A 5 -20.06 -1.81 3.65
CA LYS A 5 -21.29 -1.27 3.04
C LYS A 5 -21.11 0.08 2.33
N ALA A 6 -19.89 0.60 2.21
CA ALA A 6 -19.61 1.93 1.66
C ALA A 6 -18.45 1.97 0.65
N ARG A 7 -17.92 0.82 0.19
CA ARG A 7 -16.88 0.83 -0.84
C ARG A 7 -17.51 0.97 -2.22
N ASP A 8 -17.09 2.01 -2.95
CA ASP A 8 -17.32 2.08 -4.39
C ASP A 8 -16.47 1.01 -5.07
N PHE A 9 -17.10 -0.12 -5.41
CA PHE A 9 -16.44 -1.23 -6.12
C PHE A 9 -16.17 -0.93 -7.60
N ALA A 10 -16.70 0.17 -8.15
CA ALA A 10 -16.38 0.60 -9.52
C ALA A 10 -14.94 1.14 -9.60
N ALA A 11 -14.42 1.67 -8.49
CA ALA A 11 -13.05 2.11 -8.30
C ALA A 11 -12.34 1.19 -7.30
N LEU A 12 -12.03 -0.04 -7.71
CA LEU A 12 -11.04 -0.81 -6.94
C LEU A 12 -9.74 -0.02 -6.93
N ARG A 13 -9.31 0.27 -5.70
CA ARG A 13 -8.22 1.20 -5.41
C ARG A 13 -6.92 0.71 -6.04
N ASP A 14 -6.23 1.61 -6.73
CA ASP A 14 -4.83 1.40 -7.12
C ASP A 14 -3.98 1.16 -5.86
N ALA A 15 -2.90 0.40 -5.97
CA ALA A 15 -1.97 0.10 -4.88
C ALA A 15 -1.57 1.30 -4.02
N ASN A 16 -1.54 2.50 -4.58
CA ASN A 16 -1.14 3.70 -3.89
C ASN A 16 -2.18 4.22 -2.88
N GLN A 17 -3.48 4.00 -3.12
CA GLN A 17 -4.56 4.49 -2.25
C GLN A 17 -4.73 3.70 -0.92
N PRO A 18 -4.56 2.36 -0.86
CA PRO A 18 -4.63 1.63 0.40
C PRO A 18 -3.53 1.99 1.41
N LEU A 19 -2.28 2.24 0.99
CA LEU A 19 -1.20 2.61 1.92
C LEU A 19 -1.26 4.04 2.44
N GLN A 20 -2.04 4.90 1.80
CA GLN A 20 -2.25 6.25 2.31
C GLN A 20 -3.15 6.28 3.54
N SER A 21 -3.80 5.16 3.87
CA SER A 21 -4.52 5.04 5.12
C SER A 21 -3.62 4.39 6.17
N GLU A 22 -3.33 5.11 7.25
CA GLU A 22 -2.96 4.50 8.54
C GLU A 22 -3.92 3.34 8.91
N GLY A 23 -5.15 3.42 8.40
CA GLY A 23 -6.17 2.37 8.45
C GLY A 23 -5.76 1.04 7.82
N PHE A 24 -4.86 0.96 6.83
CA PHE A 24 -4.39 -0.33 6.29
C PHE A 24 -3.59 -1.08 7.33
N ASP A 25 -2.65 -0.41 7.98
CA ASP A 25 -1.79 -0.99 8.99
C ASP A 25 -2.62 -1.47 10.17
N VAL A 26 -3.49 -0.60 10.69
CA VAL A 26 -4.43 -0.95 11.77
C VAL A 26 -5.35 -2.11 11.36
N SER A 27 -5.86 -2.11 10.12
CA SER A 27 -6.68 -3.22 9.61
C SER A 27 -5.89 -4.52 9.51
N PHE A 28 -4.61 -4.46 9.11
CA PHE A 28 -3.72 -5.62 9.12
C PHE A 28 -3.52 -6.13 10.54
N PHE A 29 -3.21 -5.24 11.48
CA PHE A 29 -2.97 -5.67 12.85
C PHE A 29 -4.20 -6.35 13.44
N PHE A 30 -5.37 -5.74 13.24
CA PHE A 30 -6.64 -6.29 13.67
C PHE A 30 -6.97 -7.62 12.98
N ALA A 31 -6.90 -7.67 11.64
CA ALA A 31 -7.28 -8.84 10.85
C ALA A 31 -6.41 -10.05 11.18
N TYR A 32 -5.11 -9.86 11.44
CA TYR A 32 -4.25 -10.93 11.92
C TYR A 32 -4.62 -11.39 13.31
N THR A 33 -4.88 -10.45 14.23
CA THR A 33 -5.27 -10.79 15.61
C THR A 33 -6.53 -11.67 15.63
N VAL A 34 -7.50 -11.37 14.75
CA VAL A 34 -8.80 -12.06 14.68
C VAL A 34 -8.91 -13.11 13.57
N SER A 35 -7.83 -13.45 12.88
CA SER A 35 -7.86 -14.37 11.74
C SER A 35 -8.33 -15.78 12.14
N GLY A 36 -9.10 -16.42 11.26
CA GLY A 36 -9.61 -17.78 11.45
C GLY A 36 -11.07 -17.95 11.02
N LEU A 37 -11.59 -19.18 11.14
CA LEU A 37 -12.97 -19.51 10.79
C LEU A 37 -14.00 -19.15 11.88
N GLY A 38 -13.54 -18.67 13.04
CA GLY A 38 -14.38 -18.28 14.17
C GLY A 38 -13.67 -17.29 15.08
N MET A 39 -14.36 -16.83 16.13
CA MET A 39 -13.75 -15.93 17.12
C MET A 39 -12.60 -16.63 17.83
N PRO A 40 -11.37 -16.09 17.80
CA PRO A 40 -10.26 -16.66 18.56
C PRO A 40 -10.50 -16.53 20.06
N SER A 41 -9.87 -17.41 20.85
CA SER A 41 -9.89 -17.27 22.30
C SER A 41 -9.06 -16.05 22.74
N PRO A 42 -9.30 -15.51 23.96
CA PRO A 42 -8.48 -14.44 24.52
C PRO A 42 -6.99 -14.77 24.54
N GLU A 43 -6.63 -16.03 24.77
CA GLU A 43 -5.24 -16.50 24.79
C GLU A 43 -4.62 -16.45 23.39
N THR A 44 -5.34 -16.88 22.35
CA THR A 44 -4.89 -16.78 20.95
C THR A 44 -4.71 -15.32 20.54
N VAL A 45 -5.62 -14.43 20.94
CA VAL A 45 -5.51 -12.99 20.68
C VAL A 45 -4.24 -12.42 21.32
N ARG A 46 -3.98 -12.75 22.59
CA ARG A 46 -2.81 -12.26 23.32
C ARG A 46 -1.51 -12.77 22.70
N ASP A 47 -1.44 -14.07 22.40
CA ASP A 47 -0.28 -14.69 21.74
C ASP A 47 0.04 -14.02 20.40
N ARG A 48 -0.98 -13.79 19.55
CA ARG A 48 -0.80 -13.08 18.28
C ARG A 48 -0.32 -11.65 18.47
N GLN A 49 -0.88 -10.91 19.44
CA GLN A 49 -0.42 -9.55 19.77
C GLN A 49 1.04 -9.54 20.22
N ASP A 50 1.42 -10.44 21.12
CA ASP A 50 2.79 -10.54 21.64
C ASP A 50 3.78 -10.85 20.51
N LYS A 51 3.41 -11.73 19.58
CA LYS A 51 4.22 -12.04 18.39
C LYS A 51 4.42 -10.82 17.50
N MET A 52 3.37 -10.05 17.25
CA MET A 52 3.45 -8.84 16.42
C MET A 52 4.32 -7.77 17.07
N LEU A 53 4.15 -7.51 18.37
CA LEU A 53 4.97 -6.56 19.11
C LEU A 53 6.44 -7.00 19.13
N SER A 54 6.69 -8.29 19.28
CA SER A 54 8.04 -8.87 19.22
C SER A 54 8.68 -8.71 17.83
N ALA A 55 7.90 -8.91 16.76
CA ALA A 55 8.37 -8.68 15.39
C ALA A 55 8.64 -7.19 15.11
N LEU A 56 7.80 -6.29 15.60
CA LEU A 56 8.05 -4.84 15.54
C LEU A 56 9.34 -4.47 16.28
N ALA A 57 9.50 -4.95 17.52
CA ALA A 57 10.69 -4.71 18.31
C ALA A 57 11.95 -5.23 17.61
N GLY A 58 11.90 -6.45 17.05
CA GLY A 58 12.99 -7.02 16.28
C GLY A 58 13.33 -6.22 15.02
N MET A 59 12.32 -5.67 14.33
CA MET A 59 12.50 -4.82 13.16
C MET A 59 13.21 -3.52 13.56
N PHE A 60 12.72 -2.82 14.59
CA PHE A 60 13.33 -1.58 15.08
C PHE A 60 14.76 -1.79 15.61
N ALA A 61 15.05 -2.95 16.21
CA ALA A 61 16.38 -3.27 16.71
C ALA A 61 17.38 -3.59 15.58
N SER A 62 16.90 -4.10 14.44
CA SER A 62 17.76 -4.55 13.34
C SER A 62 17.86 -3.56 12.17
N TRP A 63 17.00 -2.54 12.15
CA TRP A 63 16.97 -1.56 11.06
C TRP A 63 16.90 -0.13 11.60
N PRO A 64 17.81 0.76 11.18
CA PRO A 64 17.73 2.18 11.53
C PRO A 64 16.55 2.80 10.79
N MET A 65 15.39 2.83 11.44
CA MET A 65 14.18 3.42 10.89
C MET A 65 14.36 4.91 10.70
N ARG A 66 14.05 5.36 9.50
CA ARG A 66 13.88 6.77 9.14
C ARG A 66 12.40 7.06 8.94
N PRO A 67 11.98 8.33 8.98
CA PRO A 67 10.59 8.72 8.72
C PRO A 67 10.05 8.27 7.35
N ASP A 68 10.94 7.88 6.42
CA ASP A 68 10.65 7.39 5.08
C ASP A 68 10.97 5.89 4.88
N SER A 69 11.18 5.12 5.95
CA SER A 69 11.48 3.69 5.82
C SER A 69 10.21 2.89 5.49
N PRO A 70 10.23 2.02 4.46
CA PRO A 70 9.09 1.17 4.13
C PRO A 70 8.93 0.10 5.22
N TYR A 71 8.09 0.40 6.21
CA TYR A 71 8.00 -0.40 7.43
C TYR A 71 7.42 -1.80 7.13
N LEU A 72 6.42 -1.90 6.27
CA LEU A 72 5.61 -3.10 6.12
C LEU A 72 6.39 -4.31 5.55
N PRO A 73 7.19 -4.19 4.47
CA PRO A 73 8.09 -5.28 4.04
C PRO A 73 9.06 -5.73 5.11
N ARG A 74 9.57 -4.79 5.91
CA ARG A 74 10.56 -5.07 6.97
C ARG A 74 9.93 -5.75 8.17
N PHE A 75 8.70 -5.36 8.50
CA PHE A 75 7.90 -6.04 9.49
C PHE A 75 7.63 -7.49 9.07
N VAL A 76 7.16 -7.69 7.83
CA VAL A 76 6.87 -9.05 7.31
C VAL A 76 8.13 -9.90 7.32
N ASP A 77 9.25 -9.40 6.79
CA ASP A 77 10.53 -10.09 6.81
C ASP A 77 10.96 -10.50 8.23
N THR A 78 10.85 -9.57 9.18
CA THR A 78 11.16 -9.87 10.58
C THR A 78 10.21 -10.91 11.17
N PHE A 79 8.91 -10.79 10.90
CA PHE A 79 7.90 -11.72 11.38
C PHE A 79 8.13 -13.14 10.83
N LEU A 80 8.39 -13.28 9.53
CA LEU A 80 8.64 -14.58 8.89
C LEU A 80 9.87 -15.27 9.49
N ARG A 81 10.89 -14.49 9.84
CA ARG A 81 12.11 -15.00 10.48
C ARG A 81 11.87 -15.48 11.92
N LEU A 82 11.06 -14.75 12.70
CA LEU A 82 10.79 -15.10 14.10
C LEU A 82 9.73 -16.20 14.24
N TYR A 83 8.74 -16.23 13.34
CA TYR A 83 7.59 -17.13 13.41
C TYR A 83 7.35 -17.85 12.06
N PRO A 84 8.30 -18.67 11.59
CA PRO A 84 8.20 -19.33 10.29
C PRO A 84 6.99 -20.27 10.16
N ALA A 85 6.49 -20.81 11.26
CA ALA A 85 5.28 -21.64 11.28
C ALA A 85 4.00 -20.85 10.92
N GLU A 86 3.98 -19.55 11.19
CA GLU A 86 2.84 -18.64 10.94
C GLU A 86 3.02 -17.82 9.65
N ALA A 87 4.11 -18.05 8.92
CA ALA A 87 4.48 -17.31 7.73
C ALA A 87 3.34 -17.21 6.70
N ARG A 88 2.66 -18.33 6.48
CA ARG A 88 1.54 -18.41 5.55
C ARG A 88 0.36 -17.54 5.98
N GLU A 89 0.04 -17.55 7.26
CA GLU A 89 -1.14 -16.86 7.79
C GLU A 89 -0.98 -15.34 7.68
N VAL A 90 0.17 -14.81 8.09
CA VAL A 90 0.48 -13.38 7.94
C VAL A 90 0.40 -12.93 6.49
N VAL A 91 1.01 -13.69 5.56
CA VAL A 91 0.97 -13.35 4.14
C VAL A 91 -0.45 -13.45 3.58
N ASP A 92 -1.24 -14.45 3.97
CA ASP A 92 -2.63 -14.58 3.53
C ASP A 92 -3.48 -13.38 4.02
N VAL A 93 -3.31 -12.90 5.25
CA VAL A 93 -4.01 -11.70 5.77
C VAL A 93 -3.63 -10.45 4.97
N LEU A 94 -2.35 -10.25 4.67
CA LEU A 94 -1.89 -9.12 3.84
C LEU A 94 -2.46 -9.18 2.43
N MET A 95 -2.51 -10.37 1.83
CA MET A 95 -3.11 -10.59 0.51
C MET A 95 -4.61 -10.34 0.51
N GLU A 96 -5.31 -10.63 1.61
CA GLU A 96 -6.75 -10.37 1.72
C GLU A 96 -7.06 -8.89 1.85
N LEU A 97 -6.28 -8.15 2.64
CA LEU A 97 -6.50 -6.71 2.80
C LEU A 97 -6.10 -5.90 1.57
N SER A 98 -4.97 -6.26 0.96
CA SER A 98 -4.50 -5.60 -0.27
C SER A 98 -5.19 -6.13 -1.51
N HIS A 99 -5.86 -7.28 -1.46
CA HIS A 99 -6.32 -8.01 -2.65
C HIS A 99 -5.20 -8.32 -3.67
N GLY A 100 -3.92 -8.25 -3.26
CA GLY A 100 -2.77 -8.47 -4.13
C GLY A 100 -2.33 -7.26 -4.96
N VAL A 101 -2.99 -6.10 -4.83
CA VAL A 101 -2.67 -4.91 -5.66
C VAL A 101 -1.27 -4.37 -5.42
N PHE A 102 -0.67 -4.63 -4.26
CA PHE A 102 0.73 -4.24 -3.98
C PHE A 102 1.76 -5.14 -4.67
N VAL A 103 1.33 -6.31 -5.14
CA VAL A 103 2.18 -7.28 -5.84
C VAL A 103 1.96 -7.20 -7.36
N ASP A 104 0.72 -6.99 -7.79
CA ASP A 104 0.33 -7.13 -9.19
C ASP A 104 -0.70 -6.07 -9.59
N ALA A 105 -0.38 -5.29 -10.63
CA ALA A 105 -1.24 -4.23 -11.15
C ALA A 105 -2.60 -4.76 -11.65
N GLU A 106 -2.63 -6.00 -12.13
CA GLU A 106 -3.86 -6.62 -12.64
C GLU A 106 -4.70 -7.24 -11.53
N ALA A 107 -4.23 -7.24 -10.27
CA ALA A 107 -4.93 -7.91 -9.18
C ALA A 107 -6.33 -7.33 -8.92
N GLY A 108 -6.53 -6.03 -9.15
CA GLY A 108 -7.81 -5.37 -8.91
C GLY A 108 -8.95 -5.98 -9.71
N ALA A 109 -8.82 -6.06 -11.04
CA ALA A 109 -9.93 -6.46 -11.91
C ALA A 109 -10.58 -7.83 -11.54
N PRO A 110 -9.81 -8.91 -11.33
CA PRO A 110 -10.38 -10.19 -10.90
C PRO A 110 -11.13 -10.14 -9.56
N TRP A 111 -10.72 -9.28 -8.63
CA TRP A 111 -11.46 -9.09 -7.38
C TRP A 111 -12.75 -8.29 -7.57
N ARG A 112 -12.77 -7.33 -8.50
CA ARG A 112 -14.00 -6.60 -8.86
C ARG A 112 -15.04 -7.57 -9.38
N ASP A 113 -14.64 -8.45 -10.29
CA ASP A 113 -15.53 -9.44 -10.88
C ASP A 113 -16.05 -10.41 -9.82
N CYS A 114 -15.22 -10.80 -8.84
CA CYS A 114 -15.67 -11.57 -7.67
C CYS A 114 -16.77 -10.84 -6.87
N TYR A 115 -16.61 -9.55 -6.59
CA TYR A 115 -17.60 -8.77 -5.83
C TYR A 115 -18.90 -8.56 -6.62
N LEU A 116 -18.80 -8.22 -7.92
CA LEU A 116 -19.98 -8.07 -8.78
C LEU A 116 -20.76 -9.39 -8.88
N ALA A 117 -20.06 -10.53 -9.00
CA ALA A 117 -20.70 -11.83 -9.01
C ALA A 117 -21.35 -12.17 -7.66
N ALA A 118 -20.69 -11.85 -6.53
CA ALA A 118 -21.26 -12.06 -5.19
C ALA A 118 -22.53 -11.23 -4.96
N LEU A 119 -22.59 -10.03 -5.51
CA LEU A 119 -23.78 -9.16 -5.50
C LEU A 119 -24.82 -9.55 -6.57
N ARG A 120 -24.54 -10.57 -7.40
CA ARG A 120 -25.37 -11.01 -8.54
C ARG A 120 -25.60 -9.91 -9.58
N LEU A 121 -24.68 -8.96 -9.69
CA LEU A 121 -24.75 -7.84 -10.64
C LEU A 121 -24.14 -8.22 -11.99
N ASP A 122 -23.03 -8.97 -11.99
CA ASP A 122 -22.42 -9.53 -13.20
C ASP A 122 -21.72 -10.85 -12.84
N THR A 123 -22.28 -11.97 -13.32
CA THR A 123 -21.71 -13.31 -13.12
C THR A 123 -20.99 -13.84 -14.35
N GLY A 124 -21.11 -13.15 -15.50
CA GLY A 124 -20.59 -13.61 -16.79
C GLY A 124 -19.07 -13.46 -16.92
N ARG A 125 -18.46 -12.62 -16.08
CA ARG A 125 -17.01 -12.34 -16.08
C ARG A 125 -16.22 -13.09 -15.02
N LEU A 126 -16.86 -13.96 -14.23
CA LEU A 126 -16.23 -14.59 -13.08
C LEU A 126 -15.28 -15.73 -13.48
N GLU A 127 -13.98 -15.45 -13.53
CA GLU A 127 -12.93 -16.45 -13.73
C GLU A 127 -12.40 -17.01 -12.39
N LYS A 128 -13.15 -17.92 -11.77
CA LYS A 128 -12.81 -18.49 -10.44
C LYS A 128 -11.40 -19.10 -10.37
N GLY A 129 -10.91 -19.69 -11.46
CA GLY A 129 -9.57 -20.29 -11.54
C GLY A 129 -8.46 -19.25 -11.39
N ARG A 130 -8.57 -18.15 -12.14
CA ARG A 130 -7.55 -17.10 -12.24
C ARG A 130 -7.24 -16.44 -10.90
N VAL A 131 -8.27 -16.12 -10.10
CA VAL A 131 -8.07 -15.49 -8.77
C VAL A 131 -7.33 -16.42 -7.82
N LYS A 132 -7.71 -17.70 -7.79
CA LYS A 132 -7.08 -18.69 -6.90
C LYS A 132 -5.62 -18.94 -7.27
N GLU A 133 -5.33 -19.01 -8.56
CA GLU A 133 -3.97 -19.20 -9.08
C GLU A 133 -3.09 -17.98 -8.82
N SER A 134 -3.59 -16.76 -9.09
CA SER A 134 -2.90 -15.51 -8.78
C SER A 134 -2.59 -15.39 -7.30
N ARG A 135 -3.57 -15.65 -6.40
CA ARG A 135 -3.33 -15.66 -4.94
C ARG A 135 -2.23 -16.64 -4.54
N LYS A 136 -2.23 -17.85 -5.11
CA LYS A 136 -1.19 -18.85 -4.83
C LYS A 136 0.19 -18.35 -5.28
N ARG A 137 0.29 -17.79 -6.49
CA ARG A 137 1.53 -17.24 -7.05
C ARG A 137 2.09 -16.10 -6.21
N TRP A 138 1.26 -15.09 -5.88
CA TRP A 138 1.69 -13.95 -5.08
C TRP A 138 2.16 -14.38 -3.69
N ARG A 139 1.40 -15.25 -3.02
CA ARG A 139 1.79 -15.78 -1.70
C ARG A 139 3.15 -16.48 -1.76
N GLN A 140 3.36 -17.35 -2.75
CA GLN A 140 4.64 -18.05 -2.90
C GLN A 140 5.80 -17.08 -3.15
N ALA A 141 5.56 -16.01 -3.92
CA ALA A 141 6.57 -14.99 -4.17
C ALA A 141 6.91 -14.21 -2.89
N VAL A 142 5.90 -13.76 -2.12
CA VAL A 142 6.09 -13.01 -0.87
C VAL A 142 6.73 -13.85 0.22
N LEU A 143 6.37 -15.14 0.34
CA LEU A 143 7.00 -16.06 1.29
C LEU A 143 8.49 -16.28 0.99
N LYS A 144 8.87 -16.21 -0.30
CA LYS A 144 10.27 -16.34 -0.72
C LYS A 144 11.04 -15.03 -0.54
N ASP A 145 10.39 -13.91 -0.82
CA ASP A 145 10.96 -12.57 -0.72
C ASP A 145 9.87 -11.57 -0.29
N PRO A 146 9.83 -11.17 1.00
CA PRO A 146 8.87 -10.21 1.51
C PRO A 146 8.87 -8.86 0.79
N GLN A 147 9.97 -8.47 0.12
CA GLN A 147 10.03 -7.23 -0.65
C GLN A 147 9.06 -7.25 -1.84
N VAL A 148 8.73 -8.44 -2.37
CA VAL A 148 7.75 -8.60 -3.45
C VAL A 148 6.37 -8.07 -3.03
N PHE A 149 6.05 -8.09 -1.73
CA PHE A 149 4.76 -7.59 -1.25
C PHE A 149 4.53 -6.12 -1.62
N CYS A 150 5.58 -5.30 -1.64
CA CYS A 150 5.50 -3.87 -1.91
C CYS A 150 6.11 -3.50 -3.26
N ALA A 151 6.27 -4.46 -4.17
CA ALA A 151 6.89 -4.24 -5.48
C ALA A 151 6.19 -3.14 -6.30
N ARG A 152 4.88 -2.97 -6.12
CA ARG A 152 4.06 -1.94 -6.79
C ARG A 152 4.00 -0.60 -6.07
N LEU A 153 4.61 -0.51 -4.90
CA LEU A 153 4.69 0.73 -4.12
C LEU A 153 6.01 1.45 -4.34
N GLY A 154 7.07 0.66 -4.57
CA GLY A 154 8.41 1.21 -4.67
C GLY A 154 8.94 1.72 -3.32
N PRO A 155 10.13 2.32 -3.33
CA PRO A 155 10.66 3.01 -2.15
C PRO A 155 9.83 4.26 -1.85
N GLN A 156 9.76 4.62 -0.58
CA GLN A 156 9.24 5.92 -0.20
C GLN A 156 10.29 6.98 -0.56
N ILE A 157 9.93 7.92 -1.43
CA ILE A 157 10.80 9.00 -1.88
C ILE A 157 10.11 10.30 -1.49
N ARG A 158 10.53 10.85 -0.37
CA ARG A 158 9.95 12.07 0.17
C ARG A 158 10.27 13.25 -0.74
N CYS A 159 9.28 14.11 -0.94
CA CYS A 159 9.40 15.36 -1.64
C CYS A 159 8.72 16.45 -0.82
N ARG A 160 9.37 17.61 -0.70
CA ARG A 160 8.85 18.82 -0.08
C ARG A 160 8.72 19.92 -1.13
N VAL A 161 7.75 20.80 -0.93
CA VAL A 161 7.58 22.04 -1.72
C VAL A 161 7.68 23.22 -0.76
N PRO A 162 8.90 23.73 -0.49
CA PRO A 162 9.12 24.72 0.56
C PRO A 162 8.32 26.02 0.35
N GLY A 163 8.17 26.45 -0.91
CA GLY A 163 7.39 27.64 -1.27
C GLY A 163 5.87 27.48 -1.10
N ARG A 164 5.38 26.29 -0.75
CA ARG A 164 3.96 25.98 -0.59
C ARG A 164 3.65 25.56 0.83
N GLU A 165 2.99 26.43 1.56
CA GLU A 165 2.35 26.09 2.82
C GLU A 165 0.89 25.67 2.61
N VAL A 166 0.48 24.66 3.34
CA VAL A 166 -0.93 24.26 3.48
C VAL A 166 -1.35 24.46 4.93
N ARG A 167 -2.60 24.85 5.15
CA ARG A 167 -3.19 24.95 6.49
C ARG A 167 -4.26 23.87 6.66
N PRO A 168 -3.91 22.70 7.20
CA PRO A 168 -4.90 21.69 7.53
C PRO A 168 -5.90 22.28 8.54
N ALA A 169 -7.19 22.24 8.21
CA ALA A 169 -8.24 22.89 9.00
C ALA A 169 -8.26 22.44 10.48
N ALA A 170 -7.84 21.20 10.75
CA ALA A 170 -7.78 20.63 12.09
C ALA A 170 -6.56 21.07 12.92
N LEU A 171 -5.48 21.54 12.29
CA LEU A 171 -4.22 21.85 12.97
C LEU A 171 -4.03 23.34 13.25
N GLY A 172 -4.72 24.23 12.53
CA GLY A 172 -4.64 25.68 12.72
C GLY A 172 -3.31 26.32 12.34
N GLU A 173 -2.26 25.53 12.11
CA GLU A 173 -0.92 25.97 11.74
C GLU A 173 -0.61 25.70 10.27
N ALA A 174 0.23 26.54 9.69
CA ALA A 174 0.75 26.36 8.34
C ALA A 174 1.90 25.34 8.36
N VAL A 175 1.83 24.34 7.48
CA VAL A 175 2.89 23.34 7.30
C VAL A 175 3.34 23.33 5.85
N HIS A 176 4.64 23.14 5.62
CA HIS A 176 5.14 22.95 4.26
C HIS A 176 4.55 21.68 3.64
N LEU A 177 4.16 21.78 2.37
CA LEU A 177 3.68 20.65 1.61
C LEU A 177 4.78 19.59 1.51
N SER A 178 4.47 18.37 1.91
CA SER A 178 5.38 17.23 1.96
C SER A 178 4.60 15.96 1.62
N PHE A 179 5.13 15.15 0.71
CA PHE A 179 4.48 13.93 0.23
C PHE A 179 5.52 12.90 -0.22
N ASP A 180 5.11 11.68 -0.48
CA ASP A 180 5.92 10.66 -1.13
C ASP A 180 5.50 10.52 -2.60
N ILE A 181 6.44 10.62 -3.53
CA ILE A 181 6.12 10.67 -4.98
C ILE A 181 5.48 9.38 -5.50
N ASN A 182 5.73 8.26 -4.83
CA ASN A 182 5.17 6.97 -5.21
C ASN A 182 3.76 6.75 -4.66
N THR A 183 3.30 7.53 -3.69
CA THR A 183 1.96 7.36 -3.13
C THR A 183 1.07 8.59 -3.28
N VAL A 184 1.63 9.80 -3.42
CA VAL A 184 0.93 11.10 -3.44
C VAL A 184 -0.42 11.11 -4.19
N GLU A 185 -1.42 11.75 -3.57
CA GLU A 185 -2.74 11.93 -4.17
C GLU A 185 -2.75 13.02 -5.24
N GLU A 186 -3.62 12.87 -6.23
CA GLU A 186 -3.85 13.86 -7.28
C GLU A 186 -4.16 15.26 -6.72
N GLY A 187 -4.98 15.32 -5.66
CA GLY A 187 -5.34 16.59 -5.01
C GLY A 187 -4.12 17.33 -4.45
N ILE A 188 -3.12 16.60 -3.95
CA ILE A 188 -1.86 17.17 -3.46
C ILE A 188 -0.99 17.64 -4.62
N LEU A 189 -0.93 16.89 -5.73
CA LEU A 189 -0.18 17.28 -6.92
C LEU A 189 -0.66 18.61 -7.51
N ARG A 190 -1.97 18.87 -7.48
CA ARG A 190 -2.56 20.16 -7.89
C ARG A 190 -2.14 21.36 -7.04
N LEU A 191 -1.59 21.13 -5.85
CA LEU A 191 -1.11 22.20 -4.97
C LEU A 191 0.33 22.62 -5.30
N ILE A 192 1.03 21.89 -6.16
CA ILE A 192 2.41 22.18 -6.55
C ILE A 192 2.42 23.29 -7.61
N PRO A 193 3.15 24.40 -7.39
CA PRO A 193 3.24 25.45 -8.40
C PRO A 193 3.81 24.93 -9.72
N HIS A 194 3.32 25.48 -10.84
CA HIS A 194 3.78 25.17 -12.20
C HIS A 194 3.55 23.72 -12.69
N VAL A 195 2.96 22.84 -11.87
CA VAL A 195 2.53 21.50 -12.29
C VAL A 195 1.17 21.61 -13.00
N THR A 196 1.09 21.10 -14.23
CA THR A 196 -0.13 21.11 -15.04
C THR A 196 -0.92 19.81 -14.90
N GLU A 197 -2.19 19.77 -15.30
CA GLU A 197 -2.98 18.52 -15.34
C GLU A 197 -2.33 17.46 -16.26
N THR A 198 -1.61 17.88 -17.30
CA THR A 198 -0.87 16.95 -18.17
C THR A 198 0.31 16.32 -17.44
N ASP A 199 1.00 17.10 -16.60
CA ASP A 199 2.09 16.61 -15.77
C ASP A 199 1.58 15.63 -14.71
N ILE A 200 0.44 15.94 -14.09
CA ILE A 200 -0.24 15.07 -13.12
C ILE A 200 -0.61 13.73 -13.76
N ALA A 201 -1.29 13.77 -14.91
CA ALA A 201 -1.68 12.56 -15.63
C ALA A 201 -0.46 11.69 -15.99
N ARG A 202 0.61 12.31 -16.49
CA ARG A 202 1.86 11.59 -16.83
C ARG A 202 2.54 11.00 -15.59
N TRP A 203 2.60 11.76 -14.49
CA TRP A 203 3.16 11.26 -13.23
C TRP A 203 2.39 10.02 -12.77
N GLN A 204 1.06 10.09 -12.74
CA GLN A 204 0.21 8.96 -12.38
C GLN A 204 0.38 7.77 -13.33
N GLU A 205 0.42 7.99 -14.64
CA GLU A 205 0.62 6.95 -15.64
C GLU A 205 1.97 6.26 -15.47
N GLU A 206 3.06 7.03 -15.35
CA GLU A 206 4.41 6.49 -15.15
C GLU A 206 4.47 5.68 -13.86
N ARG A 207 3.98 6.23 -12.76
CA ARG A 207 3.93 5.55 -11.46
C ARG A 207 3.12 4.25 -11.53
N THR A 208 1.97 4.27 -12.21
CA THR A 208 1.12 3.11 -12.41
C THR A 208 1.83 2.06 -13.26
N ARG A 209 2.63 2.44 -14.25
CA ARG A 209 3.44 1.49 -15.01
C ARG A 209 4.49 0.82 -14.11
N LYS A 210 5.25 1.63 -13.35
CA LYS A 210 6.26 1.17 -12.41
C LYS A 210 6.56 2.27 -11.39
N PRO A 211 6.67 1.96 -10.09
CA PRO A 211 7.12 2.93 -9.09
C PRO A 211 8.46 3.55 -9.47
N PHE A 212 8.68 4.79 -9.04
CA PHE A 212 9.96 5.46 -9.20
C PHE A 212 11.00 4.86 -8.26
N ALA A 213 12.19 4.60 -8.77
CA ALA A 213 13.26 4.01 -7.98
C ALA A 213 13.96 5.03 -7.07
N ASP A 214 14.11 6.26 -7.55
CA ASP A 214 14.78 7.37 -6.88
C ASP A 214 14.33 8.71 -7.50
N PRO A 215 14.77 9.86 -6.95
CA PRO A 215 14.43 11.17 -7.51
C PRO A 215 14.87 11.38 -8.96
N GLU A 216 15.91 10.71 -9.42
CA GLU A 216 16.44 10.88 -10.78
C GLU A 216 15.60 10.11 -11.79
N ASP A 217 15.22 8.86 -11.48
CA ASP A 217 14.24 8.08 -12.24
C ASP A 217 12.91 8.85 -12.40
N PHE A 218 12.45 9.49 -11.32
CA PHE A 218 11.28 10.35 -11.35
C PHE A 218 11.42 11.51 -12.34
N LYS A 219 12.51 12.28 -12.27
CA LYS A 219 12.74 13.44 -13.15
C LYS A 219 12.77 13.01 -14.62
N GLN A 220 13.46 11.91 -14.92
CA GLN A 220 13.64 11.41 -16.28
C GLN A 220 12.32 10.94 -16.92
N ARG A 221 11.45 10.31 -16.13
CA ARG A 221 10.19 9.72 -16.61
C ARG A 221 9.05 10.73 -16.65
N CYS A 222 8.89 11.54 -15.62
CA CYS A 222 7.83 12.54 -15.55
C CYS A 222 8.09 13.75 -16.46
N ARG A 223 9.35 14.08 -16.76
CA ARG A 223 9.73 15.18 -17.67
C ARG A 223 8.97 16.47 -17.35
N LEU A 224 8.92 16.82 -16.07
CA LEU A 224 8.32 18.07 -15.60
C LEU A 224 9.12 19.25 -16.16
N GLY A 225 8.45 20.38 -16.40
CA GLY A 225 9.13 21.61 -16.78
C GLY A 225 10.10 22.09 -15.70
N GLU A 226 11.15 22.83 -16.10
CA GLU A 226 12.19 23.32 -15.18
C GLU A 226 11.62 24.11 -13.99
N ALA A 227 10.59 24.94 -14.23
CA ALA A 227 9.91 25.69 -13.18
C ALA A 227 9.25 24.77 -12.14
N ALA A 228 8.57 23.70 -12.57
CA ALA A 228 7.97 22.73 -11.67
C ALA A 228 9.04 21.93 -10.89
N LEU A 229 10.12 21.53 -11.55
CA LEU A 229 11.24 20.83 -10.89
C LEU A 229 11.94 21.71 -9.85
N ALA A 230 12.04 23.02 -10.10
CA ALA A 230 12.65 23.98 -9.19
C ALA A 230 11.89 24.10 -7.84
N GLU A 231 10.60 23.75 -7.82
CA GLU A 231 9.76 23.73 -6.61
C GLU A 231 9.98 22.48 -5.74
N LEU A 232 10.45 21.39 -6.34
CA LEU A 232 10.57 20.09 -5.66
C LEU A 232 11.90 19.94 -4.92
N ARG A 233 11.84 19.47 -3.67
CA ARG A 233 13.02 19.12 -2.85
C ARG A 233 12.89 17.70 -2.34
N PHE A 234 13.76 16.83 -2.84
CA PHE A 234 13.86 15.42 -2.46
C PHE A 234 14.79 15.25 -1.25
#